data_AF-A0A356Z4B9-F1
#
_entry.id   AF-A0A356Z4B9-F1
#
_cell.length_a   1.000
_cell.length_b   1.000
_cell.length_c   1.000
_cell.angle_alpha   90.00
_cell.angle_beta   90.00
_cell.angle_gamma   90.00
#
_symmetry.space_group_name_H-M   'P 1'
#
loop_
_entity.id
_entity.type
_entity.pdbx_description
1 polymer ?
#
loop_
_entity_poly.entity_id
_entity_poly.type
_entity_poly.pdbx_seq_one_letter_code
_entity_poly.pdbx_strand_id
1 'polypeptide(L)'
;KIKDTEVFVTIDNAEEGWDGHVGFVPSYLEEINPNPAGKIAVTCGPPIMIKFVIKALEKMGYSDEQVITTLEMRMKCGIGKCGRCNIGSEFICLDGPVFNLAQLKKLPPEW
;
A
#
# COMPACT_ATOMS: atom_id res chain seq x y z
N LYS A 1 17.62 -14.48 8.94
CA LYS A 1 16.15 -14.36 9.00
C LYS A 1 15.77 -13.84 10.37
N ILE A 2 14.94 -12.80 10.44
CA ILE A 2 14.40 -12.31 11.72
C ILE A 2 13.37 -13.33 12.20
N LYS A 3 13.29 -13.54 13.52
CA LYS A 3 12.32 -14.46 14.13
C LYS A 3 10.89 -14.00 13.78
N ASP A 4 9.98 -14.95 13.58
CA ASP A 4 8.56 -14.68 13.31
C ASP A 4 8.34 -13.79 12.06
N THR A 5 9.23 -13.92 11.06
CA THR A 5 9.18 -13.17 9.80
C THR A 5 9.31 -14.11 8.62
N GLU A 6 8.33 -14.10 7.74
CA GLU A 6 8.38 -14.73 6.42
C GLU A 6 8.53 -13.64 5.35
N VAL A 7 9.37 -13.91 4.35
CA VAL A 7 9.68 -12.94 3.29
C VAL A 7 9.40 -13.60 1.96
N PHE A 8 8.55 -12.95 1.18
CA PHE A 8 8.19 -13.34 -0.18
C PHE A 8 8.74 -12.28 -1.13
N VAL A 9 9.55 -12.70 -2.11
CA VAL A 9 10.22 -11.80 -3.06
C VAL A 9 9.82 -12.21 -4.47
N THR A 10 9.52 -11.21 -5.29
CA THR A 10 9.17 -11.39 -6.70
C THR A 10 9.84 -10.31 -7.54
N ILE A 11 10.14 -10.65 -8.78
CA ILE A 11 10.61 -9.70 -9.80
C ILE A 11 9.61 -9.64 -10.96
N ASP A 12 9.57 -8.53 -11.69
CA ASP A 12 8.59 -8.33 -12.75
C ASP A 12 8.85 -9.20 -13.99
N ASN A 13 10.13 -9.43 -14.31
CA ASN A 13 10.56 -10.23 -15.47
C ASN A 13 11.58 -11.28 -15.02
N ALA A 14 11.56 -12.46 -15.62
CA ALA A 14 12.55 -13.49 -15.33
C ALA A 14 13.97 -13.02 -15.72
N GLU A 15 14.94 -13.28 -14.85
CA GLU A 15 16.35 -12.95 -15.07
C GLU A 15 17.23 -14.19 -14.83
N GLU A 16 18.39 -14.24 -15.50
CA GLU A 16 19.35 -15.33 -15.31
C GLU A 16 19.85 -15.36 -13.86
N GLY A 17 19.81 -16.53 -13.24
CA GLY A 17 20.22 -16.71 -11.85
C GLY A 17 19.13 -16.40 -10.80
N TRP A 18 17.93 -15.98 -11.22
CA TRP A 18 16.77 -15.87 -10.35
C TRP A 18 15.98 -17.18 -10.33
N ASP A 19 15.79 -17.75 -9.13
CA ASP A 19 15.03 -18.98 -8.89
C ASP A 19 13.74 -18.73 -8.07
N GLY A 20 13.43 -17.46 -7.76
CA GLY A 20 12.26 -17.06 -7.00
C GLY A 20 11.02 -16.79 -7.85
N HIS A 21 10.02 -16.14 -7.24
CA HIS A 21 8.76 -15.83 -7.91
C HIS A 21 8.94 -14.75 -9.00
N VAL A 22 8.17 -14.85 -10.09
CA VAL A 22 8.14 -13.84 -11.16
C VAL A 22 6.71 -13.37 -11.35
N GLY A 23 6.48 -12.07 -11.20
CA GLY A 23 5.17 -11.45 -11.29
C GLY A 23 5.04 -10.22 -10.40
N PHE A 24 3.98 -9.45 -10.62
CA PHE A 24 3.72 -8.24 -9.84
C PHE A 24 3.24 -8.58 -8.41
N VAL A 25 3.55 -7.68 -7.48
CA VAL A 25 3.18 -7.79 -6.06
C VAL A 25 1.69 -8.11 -5.82
N PRO A 26 0.71 -7.46 -6.49
CA PRO A 26 -0.71 -7.77 -6.25
C PRO A 26 -1.08 -9.21 -6.61
N SER A 27 -0.55 -9.73 -7.72
CA SER A 27 -0.81 -11.11 -8.15
C SER A 27 -0.19 -12.10 -7.18
N TYR A 28 1.06 -11.85 -6.76
CA TYR A 28 1.72 -12.74 -5.82
C TYR A 28 1.06 -12.71 -4.43
N LEU A 29 0.55 -11.56 -4.00
CA LEU A 29 -0.27 -11.44 -2.81
C LEU A 29 -1.54 -12.30 -2.92
N GLU A 30 -2.23 -12.29 -4.06
CA GLU A 30 -3.39 -13.17 -4.34
C GLU A 30 -3.06 -14.65 -4.22
N GLU A 31 -1.86 -15.07 -4.63
CA GLU A 31 -1.39 -16.46 -4.48
C GLU A 31 -1.06 -16.83 -3.03
N ILE A 32 -0.41 -15.93 -2.28
CA ILE A 32 -0.08 -16.14 -0.87
C ILE A 32 -1.35 -16.19 -0.01
N ASN A 33 -2.36 -15.37 -0.35
CA ASN A 33 -3.69 -15.34 0.25
C ASN A 33 -3.70 -15.37 1.80
N PRO A 34 -3.08 -14.39 2.48
CA PRO A 34 -3.04 -14.37 3.93
C PRO A 34 -4.45 -14.18 4.53
N ASN A 35 -4.84 -15.05 5.46
CA ASN A 35 -6.14 -14.93 6.16
C ASN A 35 -6.26 -13.59 6.91
N PRO A 36 -7.34 -12.80 6.73
CA PRO A 36 -7.54 -11.50 7.39
C PRO A 36 -7.77 -11.56 8.90
N ALA A 37 -8.17 -12.70 9.46
CA ALA A 37 -8.55 -12.80 10.88
C ALA A 37 -7.39 -12.42 11.82
N GLY A 38 -7.60 -11.35 12.60
CA GLY A 38 -6.61 -10.86 13.56
C GLY A 38 -5.38 -10.21 12.94
N LYS A 39 -5.43 -9.79 11.67
CA LYS A 39 -4.29 -9.20 10.95
C LYS A 39 -4.57 -7.79 10.46
N ILE A 40 -3.48 -7.04 10.25
CA ILE A 40 -3.45 -5.75 9.58
C ILE A 40 -2.56 -5.90 8.34
N ALA A 41 -3.03 -5.41 7.20
CA ALA A 41 -2.24 -5.31 5.99
C ALA A 41 -1.66 -3.90 5.88
N VAL A 42 -0.35 -3.79 5.70
CA VAL A 42 0.33 -2.51 5.46
C VAL A 42 0.97 -2.57 4.08
N THR A 43 0.69 -1.59 3.23
CA THR A 43 1.25 -1.51 1.88
C THR A 43 1.82 -0.12 1.61
N CYS A 44 2.89 -0.05 0.82
CA CYS A 44 3.50 1.19 0.36
C CYS A 44 4.18 0.94 -0.97
N GLY A 45 4.21 1.94 -1.84
CA GLY A 45 4.84 1.85 -3.16
C GLY A 45 4.09 2.66 -4.20
N PRO A 46 4.31 2.37 -5.50
CA PRO A 46 3.68 3.13 -6.58
C PRO A 46 2.14 3.16 -6.46
N PRO A 47 1.46 4.28 -6.76
CA PRO A 47 0.00 4.39 -6.60
C PRO A 47 -0.79 3.30 -7.34
N ILE A 48 -0.32 2.91 -8.52
CA ILE A 48 -0.95 1.82 -9.29
C ILE A 48 -0.83 0.47 -8.58
N MET A 49 0.31 0.19 -7.93
CA MET A 49 0.52 -1.03 -7.17
C MET A 49 -0.40 -1.06 -5.95
N ILE A 50 -0.45 0.03 -5.18
CA ILE A 50 -1.31 0.18 -4.01
C ILE A 50 -2.78 -0.08 -4.38
N LYS A 51 -3.26 0.51 -5.47
CA LYS A 51 -4.63 0.31 -5.96
C LYS A 51 -4.99 -1.15 -6.20
N PHE A 52 -4.08 -1.93 -6.78
CA PHE A 52 -4.31 -3.35 -7.02
C PHE A 52 -4.11 -4.21 -5.78
N VAL A 53 -3.18 -3.86 -4.89
CA VAL A 53 -3.03 -4.51 -3.58
C VAL A 53 -4.30 -4.34 -2.74
N ILE A 54 -4.88 -3.13 -2.68
CA ILE A 54 -6.14 -2.89 -1.97
C ILE A 54 -7.26 -3.78 -2.53
N LYS A 55 -7.40 -3.85 -3.85
CA LYS A 55 -8.40 -4.74 -4.49
C LYS A 55 -8.18 -6.21 -4.16
N ALA A 56 -6.93 -6.67 -4.12
CA ALA A 56 -6.60 -8.04 -3.74
C ALA A 56 -7.00 -8.32 -2.27
N LEU A 57 -6.67 -7.41 -1.35
CA LEU A 57 -7.04 -7.51 0.06
C LEU A 57 -8.56 -7.47 0.28
N GLU A 58 -9.29 -6.63 -0.47
CA GLU A 58 -10.75 -6.59 -0.45
C GLU A 58 -11.36 -7.94 -0.88
N LYS A 59 -10.82 -8.56 -1.95
CA LYS A 59 -11.25 -9.92 -2.37
C LYS A 59 -10.98 -10.98 -1.30
N MET A 60 -9.93 -10.82 -0.51
CA MET A 60 -9.58 -11.72 0.60
C MET A 60 -10.39 -11.47 1.88
N GLY A 61 -11.23 -10.43 1.90
CA GLY A 61 -12.10 -10.11 3.03
C GLY A 61 -11.46 -9.25 4.12
N TYR A 62 -10.38 -8.52 3.82
CA TYR A 62 -9.87 -7.48 4.73
C TYR A 62 -10.87 -6.31 4.80
N SER A 63 -11.16 -5.82 6.01
CA SER A 63 -11.97 -4.60 6.19
C SER A 63 -11.17 -3.32 5.92
N ASP A 64 -11.87 -2.20 5.74
CA ASP A 64 -11.26 -0.90 5.48
C ASP A 64 -10.33 -0.43 6.61
N GLU A 65 -10.61 -0.81 7.85
CA GLU A 65 -9.80 -0.51 9.03
C GLU A 65 -8.54 -1.37 9.11
N GLN A 66 -8.55 -2.55 8.47
CA GLN A 66 -7.42 -3.49 8.47
C GLN A 66 -6.37 -3.17 7.41
N VAL A 67 -6.68 -2.32 6.43
CA VAL A 67 -5.77 -1.97 5.34
C VAL A 67 -5.20 -0.58 5.59
N ILE A 68 -3.87 -0.52 5.76
CA ILE A 68 -3.11 0.71 5.96
C ILE A 68 -2.22 0.92 4.74
N THR A 69 -2.21 2.14 4.21
CA THR A 69 -1.33 2.49 3.10
C THR A 69 -0.75 3.89 3.24
N THR A 70 0.28 4.18 2.45
CA THR A 70 0.86 5.51 2.30
C THR A 70 0.30 6.22 1.08
N LEU A 71 0.18 7.54 1.16
CA LEU A 71 -0.03 8.42 0.00
C LEU A 71 1.28 9.11 -0.39
N GLU A 72 1.60 9.08 -1.68
CA GLU A 72 2.72 9.85 -2.24
C GLU A 72 2.17 11.05 -3.01
N MET A 73 2.59 12.25 -2.60
CA MET A 73 2.20 13.52 -3.24
C MET A 73 3.42 14.37 -3.54
N ARG A 74 3.27 15.32 -4.46
CA ARG A 74 4.34 16.30 -4.78
C ARG A 74 4.58 17.22 -3.59
N MET A 75 5.59 16.92 -2.80
CA MET A 75 6.01 17.76 -1.69
C MET A 75 7.00 18.83 -2.14
N LYS A 76 7.00 19.98 -1.43
CA LYS A 76 8.04 21.00 -1.53
C LYS A 76 8.54 21.44 -0.17
N CYS A 77 7.64 21.87 0.73
CA CYS A 77 8.05 22.33 2.06
C CYS A 77 8.16 21.20 3.09
N GLY A 78 7.33 20.16 3.01
CA GLY A 78 7.29 19.08 4.01
C GLY A 78 6.76 19.46 5.40
N ILE A 79 6.36 20.72 5.61
CA ILE A 79 6.00 21.27 6.94
C ILE A 79 4.66 22.03 6.96
N GLY A 80 3.73 21.72 6.05
CA GLY A 80 2.39 22.33 6.02
C GLY A 80 2.30 23.78 5.51
N LYS A 81 3.40 24.37 5.03
CA LYS A 81 3.42 25.79 4.64
C LYS A 81 2.90 26.08 3.23
N CYS A 82 3.22 25.21 2.26
CA CYS A 82 3.05 25.54 0.83
C CYS A 82 1.81 24.93 0.16
N GLY A 83 1.12 24.02 0.82
CA GLY A 83 -0.07 23.35 0.29
C GLY A 83 0.17 22.39 -0.88
N ARG A 84 1.37 22.22 -1.45
CA ARG A 84 1.57 21.39 -2.65
C ARG A 84 1.23 19.90 -2.52
N CYS A 85 1.20 19.39 -1.30
CA CYS A 85 0.86 18.01 -1.00
C CYS A 85 -0.57 17.89 -0.45
N ASN A 86 -1.46 18.85 -0.74
CA ASN A 86 -2.82 18.80 -0.23
C ASN A 86 -3.68 17.81 -1.03
N ILE A 87 -4.57 17.11 -0.34
CA ILE A 87 -5.69 16.40 -0.94
C ILE A 87 -6.94 16.72 -0.14
N GLY A 88 -7.91 17.38 -0.78
CA GLY A 88 -9.04 17.97 -0.05
C GLY A 88 -8.56 18.91 1.05
N SER A 89 -8.98 18.63 2.29
CA SER A 89 -8.60 19.36 3.51
C SER A 89 -7.26 18.93 4.13
N GLU A 90 -6.70 17.80 3.70
CA GLU A 90 -5.54 17.19 4.36
C GLU A 90 -4.23 17.60 3.68
N PHE A 91 -3.21 17.88 4.49
CA PHE A 91 -1.84 18.08 4.07
C PHE A 91 -1.08 16.77 4.24
N ILE A 92 -0.74 16.08 3.16
CA ILE A 92 -0.07 14.76 3.25
C ILE A 92 1.26 14.80 4.02
N CYS A 93 1.95 15.94 4.07
CA CYS A 93 3.17 16.10 4.86
C CYS A 93 2.95 16.30 6.38
N LEU A 94 1.74 16.62 6.83
CA LEU A 94 1.41 16.84 8.25
C LEU A 94 0.40 15.82 8.76
N ASP A 95 -0.71 15.67 8.04
CA ASP A 95 -1.85 14.82 8.42
C ASP A 95 -1.66 13.37 7.94
N GLY A 96 -0.85 13.19 6.89
CA GLY A 96 -0.47 11.89 6.35
C GLY A 96 0.98 11.49 6.71
N PRO A 97 1.67 10.72 5.84
CA PRO A 97 1.18 10.10 4.60
C PRO A 97 0.41 8.80 4.83
N VAL A 98 0.38 8.29 6.07
CA VAL A 98 -0.17 6.97 6.42
C VAL A 98 -1.64 7.09 6.81
N PHE A 99 -2.49 6.35 6.13
CA PHE A 99 -3.93 6.30 6.41
C PHE A 99 -4.42 4.85 6.34
N ASN A 100 -5.47 4.53 7.09
CA ASN A 100 -6.26 3.34 6.80
C ASN A 100 -7.25 3.61 5.66
N LEU A 101 -7.76 2.55 5.03
CA LEU A 101 -8.64 2.67 3.88
C LEU A 101 -9.97 3.37 4.23
N ALA A 102 -10.45 3.23 5.48
CA ALA A 102 -11.63 3.93 5.97
C ALA A 102 -11.45 5.47 6.03
N GLN A 103 -10.24 5.95 6.32
CA GLN A 103 -9.88 7.37 6.24
C GLN A 103 -9.76 7.81 4.78
N LEU A 104 -9.08 7.03 3.94
CA LEU A 104 -8.89 7.36 2.52
C LEU A 104 -10.20 7.48 1.74
N LYS A 105 -11.19 6.62 2.04
CA LYS A 105 -12.53 6.68 1.43
C LYS A 105 -13.29 7.98 1.76
N LYS A 106 -12.83 8.78 2.72
CA LYS A 106 -13.38 10.11 3.05
C LYS A 106 -12.67 11.25 2.29
N LEU A 107 -11.52 10.98 1.70
CA LEU A 107 -10.76 11.95 0.90
C LEU A 107 -11.30 11.99 -0.54
N PRO A 108 -11.07 13.10 -1.27
CA PRO A 108 -11.32 13.15 -2.71
C PRO A 108 -10.67 11.95 -3.43
N PRO A 109 -11.28 11.40 -4.50
CA PRO A 109 -10.82 10.17 -5.16
C PRO A 109 -9.54 10.35 -6.01
N GLU A 110 -8.79 11.42 -5.76
CA GLU A 110 -7.63 11.86 -6.53
C GLU A 110 -6.31 11.26 -6.02
N TRP A 111 -6.40 10.26 -5.14
CA TRP A 111 -5.27 9.53 -4.57
C TRP A 111 -4.96 8.21 -5.29
#